data_AF-A0A954JE26-F1
#
_entry.id   AF-A0A954JE26-F1
#
_cell.length_a   1.000
_cell.length_b   1.000
_cell.length_c   1.000
_cell.angle_alpha   90.00
_cell.angle_beta   90.00
_cell.angle_gamma   90.00
#
_symmetry.space_group_name_H-M   'P 1'
#
loop_
_entity.id
_entity.type
_entity.pdbx_description
1 polymer ?
#
loop_
_entity_poly.entity_id
_entity_poly.type
_entity_poly.pdbx_seq_one_letter_code
_entity_poly.pdbx_strand_id
1 'polypeptide(L)'
;MTEQFAATRQEQRLFTVCSYQANTWDRSRTGVIKAECHAAGTNRRAVVTNRLGATILPQGVYDEYVQRGESENRNKELKIDLCGERLSDHRFVANLFRLLMHATALNLIIRLRRELPDAPPEDRRCAPRPDAERPGPPTGAELRRAQPAT
;
A
#
# COMPACT_ATOMS: atom_id res chain seq x y z
N MET A 1 -21.25 -16.51 -9.30
CA MET A 1 -20.16 -15.86 -8.54
C MET A 1 -20.53 -15.66 -7.07
N THR A 2 -21.63 -14.96 -6.77
CA THR A 2 -22.13 -14.75 -5.40
C THR A 2 -22.49 -16.06 -4.69
N GLU A 3 -23.08 -17.02 -5.42
CA GLU A 3 -23.39 -18.36 -4.91
C GLU A 3 -22.13 -19.18 -4.59
N GLN A 4 -21.10 -19.11 -5.44
CA GLN A 4 -19.81 -19.78 -5.19
C GLN A 4 -19.05 -19.16 -4.01
N PHE A 5 -19.12 -17.83 -3.84
CA PHE A 5 -18.59 -17.16 -2.66
C PHE A 5 -19.36 -17.58 -1.39
N ALA A 6 -20.68 -17.69 -1.45
CA ALA A 6 -21.49 -18.15 -0.31
C ALA A 6 -21.14 -19.58 0.12
N ALA A 7 -20.80 -20.45 -0.83
CA ALA A 7 -20.41 -21.84 -0.55
C ALA A 7 -18.96 -21.99 -0.03
N THR A 8 -18.01 -21.22 -0.57
CA THR A 8 -16.57 -21.42 -0.29
C THR A 8 -15.96 -20.41 0.67
N ARG A 9 -16.60 -19.24 0.85
CA ARG A 9 -16.04 -18.04 1.51
C ARG A 9 -14.67 -17.59 0.97
N GLN A 10 -14.25 -18.07 -0.20
CA GLN A 10 -13.02 -17.66 -0.85
C GLN A 10 -13.29 -16.59 -1.90
N GLU A 11 -12.37 -15.61 -2.02
CA GLU A 11 -12.46 -14.56 -3.03
C GLU A 11 -12.57 -15.17 -4.43
N GLN A 12 -13.66 -14.82 -5.12
CA GLN A 12 -13.85 -15.23 -6.51
C GLN A 12 -13.39 -14.09 -7.42
N ARG A 13 -12.68 -14.41 -8.51
CA ARG A 13 -12.28 -13.45 -9.55
C ARG A 13 -12.58 -14.05 -10.92
N LEU A 14 -13.33 -13.32 -11.74
CA LEU A 14 -13.68 -13.69 -13.10
C LEU A 14 -13.23 -12.62 -14.06
N PHE A 15 -12.71 -13.05 -15.21
CA PHE A 15 -12.21 -12.17 -16.25
C PHE A 15 -12.93 -12.45 -17.57
N THR A 16 -13.37 -11.38 -18.23
CA THR A 16 -13.98 -11.41 -19.57
C THR A 16 -13.24 -10.42 -20.46
N VAL A 17 -13.09 -10.77 -21.73
CA VAL A 17 -12.49 -9.90 -22.73
C VAL A 17 -13.58 -9.41 -23.69
N CYS A 18 -13.54 -8.14 -24.04
CA CYS A 18 -14.42 -7.55 -25.03
C CYS A 18 -13.66 -6.60 -25.97
N SER A 19 -14.22 -6.37 -27.15
CA SER A 19 -13.78 -5.28 -28.01
C SER A 19 -14.60 -4.04 -27.65
N TYR A 20 -13.95 -2.91 -27.39
CA TYR A 20 -14.60 -1.66 -27.01
C TYR A 20 -14.01 -0.49 -27.80
N GLN A 21 -14.90 0.34 -28.34
CA GLN A 21 -14.55 1.58 -29.02
C GLN A 21 -15.44 2.69 -28.47
N ALA A 22 -14.82 3.73 -27.89
CA ALA A 22 -15.53 4.96 -27.59
C ALA A 22 -15.77 5.76 -28.87
N ASN A 23 -16.82 6.58 -28.91
CA ASN A 23 -17.18 7.36 -30.11
C ASN A 23 -16.07 8.29 -30.59
N THR A 24 -15.18 8.73 -29.70
CA THR A 24 -14.06 9.63 -30.02
C THR A 24 -12.80 8.89 -30.46
N TRP A 25 -12.79 7.55 -30.44
CA TRP A 25 -11.61 6.75 -30.75
C TRP A 25 -11.55 6.41 -32.24
N ASP A 26 -10.35 6.54 -32.78
CA ASP A 26 -9.99 6.19 -34.15
C ASP A 26 -10.20 4.70 -34.46
N ARG A 27 -10.06 3.83 -33.44
CA ARG A 27 -10.19 2.38 -33.59
C ARG A 27 -10.58 1.69 -32.29
N SER A 28 -11.17 0.50 -32.42
CA SER A 28 -11.49 -0.36 -31.28
C SER A 28 -10.24 -0.86 -30.53
N ARG A 29 -10.39 -1.10 -29.24
CA ARG A 29 -9.36 -1.59 -28.32
C ARG A 29 -9.88 -2.79 -27.55
N THR A 30 -8.96 -3.60 -27.04
CA THR A 30 -9.31 -4.74 -26.19
C THR A 30 -9.56 -4.26 -24.77
N GLY A 31 -10.76 -4.51 -24.26
CA GLY A 31 -11.15 -4.32 -22.87
C GLY A 31 -11.09 -5.64 -22.11
N VAL A 32 -10.50 -5.63 -20.92
CA VAL A 32 -10.52 -6.72 -19.95
C VAL A 32 -11.39 -6.30 -18.78
N ILE A 33 -12.49 -7.02 -18.56
CA ILE A 33 -13.42 -6.79 -17.46
C ILE A 33 -13.10 -7.81 -16.37
N LYS A 34 -12.82 -7.31 -15.16
CA LYS A 34 -12.71 -8.09 -13.94
C LYS A 34 -13.98 -7.93 -13.12
N ALA A 35 -14.62 -9.03 -12.79
CA ALA A 35 -15.60 -9.11 -11.72
C ALA A 35 -14.96 -9.84 -10.53
N GLU A 36 -15.10 -9.30 -9.32
CA GLU A 36 -14.66 -9.94 -8.08
C GLU A 36 -15.76 -9.91 -7.02
N CYS A 37 -15.81 -10.95 -6.20
CA CYS A 37 -16.74 -11.07 -5.08
C CYS A 37 -15.94 -11.46 -3.84
N HIS A 38 -16.01 -10.62 -2.82
CA HIS A 38 -15.31 -10.75 -1.56
C HIS A 38 -16.25 -10.34 -0.40
N ALA A 39 -15.79 -10.50 0.85
CA ALA A 39 -16.62 -10.28 2.03
C ALA A 39 -17.21 -8.86 2.13
N ALA A 40 -16.54 -7.84 1.59
CA ALA A 40 -17.02 -6.46 1.59
C ALA A 40 -17.97 -6.14 0.40
N GLY A 41 -18.15 -7.08 -0.55
CA GLY A 41 -19.11 -6.94 -1.63
C GLY A 41 -18.59 -7.40 -2.99
N THR A 42 -19.32 -7.00 -4.04
CA THR A 42 -18.98 -7.30 -5.44
C THR A 42 -18.37 -6.05 -6.08
N ASN A 43 -17.22 -6.21 -6.74
CA ASN A 43 -16.53 -5.13 -7.45
C ASN A 43 -16.37 -5.50 -8.93
N ARG A 44 -16.62 -4.55 -9.82
CA ARG A 44 -16.49 -4.73 -11.27
C ARG A 44 -15.60 -3.61 -11.80
N ARG A 45 -14.50 -3.97 -12.44
CA ARG A 45 -13.53 -3.03 -13.04
C ARG A 45 -13.24 -3.44 -14.47
N ALA A 46 -12.92 -2.46 -15.31
CA ALA A 46 -12.49 -2.71 -16.67
C ALA A 46 -11.13 -2.02 -16.91
N VAL A 47 -10.26 -2.70 -17.65
CA VAL A 47 -8.97 -2.19 -18.11
C VAL A 47 -8.95 -2.27 -19.63
N VAL A 48 -8.80 -1.13 -20.29
CA VAL A 48 -8.58 -1.09 -21.74
C VAL A 48 -7.07 -1.16 -21.97
N THR A 49 -6.64 -2.07 -22.84
CA THR A 49 -5.23 -2.36 -23.06
C THR A 49 -4.87 -2.48 -24.54
N ASN A 50 -3.62 -2.15 -24.85
CA ASN A 50 -2.94 -2.45 -26.11
C ASN A 50 -1.94 -3.60 -25.96
N ARG A 51 -1.90 -4.28 -24.81
CA ARG A 51 -0.99 -5.41 -24.53
C ARG A 51 -1.28 -6.57 -25.48
N LEU A 52 -0.24 -7.06 -26.13
CA LEU A 52 -0.32 -8.27 -26.95
C LEU A 52 -0.68 -9.47 -26.07
N GLY A 53 -1.55 -10.36 -26.56
CA GLY A 53 -2.00 -11.53 -25.80
C GLY A 53 -3.03 -11.24 -24.71
N ALA A 54 -3.60 -10.02 -24.65
CA ALA A 54 -4.67 -9.69 -23.70
C ALA A 54 -5.88 -10.63 -23.77
N THR A 55 -6.20 -11.15 -24.96
CA THR A 55 -7.27 -12.13 -25.17
C THR A 55 -6.91 -13.53 -24.68
N ILE A 56 -5.61 -13.87 -24.64
CA ILE A 56 -5.11 -15.20 -24.24
C ILE A 56 -4.97 -15.28 -22.72
N LEU A 57 -4.41 -14.22 -22.10
CA LEU A 57 -4.18 -14.16 -20.65
C LEU A 57 -4.74 -12.85 -20.07
N PRO A 58 -6.08 -12.73 -19.92
CA PRO A 58 -6.72 -11.52 -19.42
C PRO A 58 -6.36 -11.23 -17.95
N GLN A 59 -6.19 -12.26 -17.13
CA GLN A 59 -5.75 -12.10 -15.76
C GLN A 59 -4.39 -11.39 -15.68
N GLY A 60 -3.43 -11.78 -16.51
CA GLY A 60 -2.10 -11.16 -16.52
C GLY A 60 -2.12 -9.68 -16.91
N VAL A 61 -3.07 -9.24 -17.74
CA VAL A 61 -3.28 -7.81 -18.03
C VAL A 61 -3.66 -7.06 -16.75
N TYR A 62 -4.58 -7.63 -15.98
CA TYR A 62 -5.05 -6.99 -14.76
C TYR A 62 -3.98 -7.02 -13.67
N ASP A 63 -3.27 -8.14 -13.51
CA ASP A 63 -2.22 -8.27 -12.50
C ASP A 63 -1.07 -7.29 -12.76
N GLU A 64 -0.70 -7.06 -14.02
CA GLU A 64 0.25 -6.02 -14.41
C GLU A 64 -0.31 -4.61 -14.12
N TYR A 65 -1.58 -4.37 -14.42
CA TYR A 65 -2.24 -3.09 -14.12
C TYR A 65 -2.26 -2.79 -12.61
N VAL A 66 -2.43 -3.79 -11.75
CA VAL A 66 -2.38 -3.63 -10.29
C VAL A 66 -1.01 -3.11 -9.84
N GLN A 67 0.08 -3.53 -10.49
CA GLN A 67 1.44 -3.03 -10.19
C GLN A 67 1.60 -1.53 -10.43
N ARG A 68 0.70 -0.88 -11.20
CA ARG A 68 0.68 0.58 -11.32
C ARG A 68 0.61 1.27 -9.94
N GLY A 69 -0.07 0.67 -8.97
CA GLY A 69 -0.21 1.19 -7.61
C GLY A 69 1.13 1.37 -6.89
N GLU A 70 2.16 0.62 -7.27
CA GLU A 70 3.52 0.78 -6.71
C GLU A 70 4.05 2.20 -6.90
N SER A 71 3.73 2.86 -8.02
CA SER A 71 4.19 4.24 -8.27
C SER A 71 3.67 5.23 -7.22
N GLU A 72 2.42 5.06 -6.77
CA GLU A 72 1.85 5.86 -5.70
C GLU A 72 2.52 5.54 -4.36
N ASN A 73 2.80 4.25 -4.11
CA ASN A 73 3.50 3.84 -2.89
C ASN A 73 4.91 4.45 -2.83
N ARG A 74 5.66 4.45 -3.94
CA ARG A 74 6.97 5.12 -4.02
C ARG A 74 6.89 6.62 -3.82
N ASN A 75 5.82 7.26 -4.28
CA ASN A 75 5.59 8.68 -4.02
C ASN A 75 5.34 8.94 -2.53
N LYS A 76 4.58 8.07 -1.85
CA LYS A 76 4.38 8.13 -0.40
C LYS A 76 5.69 7.93 0.36
N GLU A 77 6.52 6.96 -0.03
CA GLU A 77 7.86 6.77 0.57
C GLU A 77 8.71 8.05 0.45
N LEU A 78 8.70 8.72 -0.71
CA LEU A 78 9.43 9.97 -0.91
C LEU A 78 8.89 11.11 -0.02
N LYS A 79 7.57 11.28 0.00
CA LYS A 79 6.91 12.41 0.65
C LYS A 79 6.87 12.27 2.17
N ILE A 80 6.40 11.12 2.64
CA ILE A 80 6.11 10.84 4.04
C ILE A 80 7.37 10.31 4.73
N ASP A 81 7.92 9.18 4.26
CA ASP A 81 9.00 8.48 4.98
C ASP A 81 10.31 9.26 4.94
N LEU A 82 10.60 9.91 3.81
CA LEU A 82 11.79 10.75 3.62
C LEU A 82 11.54 12.25 3.86
N CYS A 83 10.33 12.63 4.29
CA CYS A 83 9.95 14.03 4.52
C CYS A 83 10.21 14.96 3.33
N GLY A 84 10.10 14.47 2.09
CA GLY A 84 10.39 15.23 0.87
C GLY A 84 9.53 16.49 0.67
N GLU A 85 8.46 16.65 1.45
CA GLU A 85 7.59 17.83 1.44
C GLU A 85 8.09 18.98 2.35
N ARG A 86 9.12 18.76 3.19
CA ARG A 86 9.69 19.80 4.06
C ARG A 86 10.66 20.71 3.30
N LEU A 87 10.09 21.57 2.46
CA LEU A 87 10.80 22.54 1.63
C LEU A 87 10.57 23.96 2.18
N SER A 88 11.52 24.46 2.99
CA SER A 88 11.38 25.75 3.70
C SER A 88 12.34 26.84 3.23
N ASP A 89 13.13 26.59 2.17
CA ASP A 89 14.10 27.57 1.69
C ASP A 89 13.38 28.69 0.90
N HIS A 90 13.88 29.92 0.95
CA HIS A 90 13.26 31.06 0.26
C HIS A 90 13.42 31.02 -1.27
N ARG A 91 14.40 30.27 -1.77
CA ARG A 91 14.72 30.20 -3.20
C ARG A 91 14.21 28.90 -3.80
N PHE A 92 13.49 28.99 -4.91
CA PHE A 92 13.00 27.82 -5.64
C PHE A 92 14.11 26.80 -5.94
N VAL A 93 15.27 27.27 -6.42
CA VAL A 93 16.40 26.40 -6.78
C VAL A 93 16.95 25.62 -5.57
N ALA A 94 16.93 26.21 -4.38
CA ALA A 94 17.36 25.54 -3.16
C ALA A 94 16.38 24.41 -2.78
N ASN A 95 15.08 24.67 -2.86
CA ASN A 95 14.04 23.66 -2.64
C ASN A 95 14.07 22.55 -3.71
N LEU A 96 14.32 22.89 -4.97
CA LEU A 96 14.49 21.90 -6.04
C LEU A 96 15.70 20.99 -5.77
N PHE A 97 16.85 21.57 -5.38
CA PHE A 97 18.03 20.79 -5.03
C PHE A 97 17.75 19.87 -3.83
N ARG A 98 17.07 20.37 -2.80
CA ARG A 98 16.64 19.55 -1.64
C ARG A 98 15.75 18.39 -2.06
N LEU A 99 14.76 18.62 -2.92
CA LEU A 99 13.89 17.58 -3.45
C LEU A 99 14.67 16.52 -4.25
N LEU A 100 15.65 16.94 -5.07
CA LEU A 100 16.54 16.03 -5.80
C LEU A 100 17.39 15.17 -4.86
N MET A 101 17.86 15.73 -3.73
CA MET A 101 18.58 14.96 -2.71
C MET A 101 17.69 13.90 -2.06
N HIS A 102 16.43 14.23 -1.71
CA HIS A 102 15.46 13.24 -1.21
C HIS A 102 15.17 12.14 -2.23
N ALA A 103 14.98 12.49 -3.50
CA ALA A 103 14.77 11.52 -4.57
C ALA A 103 16.00 10.61 -4.76
N THR A 104 17.20 11.16 -4.69
CA THR A 104 18.46 10.39 -4.78
C THR A 104 18.61 9.43 -3.61
N ALA A 105 18.33 9.88 -2.38
CA ALA A 105 18.35 9.05 -1.19
C ALA A 105 17.34 7.89 -1.28
N LEU A 106 16.12 8.15 -1.76
CA LEU A 106 15.12 7.09 -1.99
C LEU A 106 15.62 6.04 -2.97
N ASN A 107 16.22 6.46 -4.09
CA ASN A 107 16.76 5.53 -5.08
C ASN A 107 17.89 4.66 -4.50
N LEU A 108 18.76 5.24 -3.66
CA LEU A 108 19.79 4.49 -2.95
C LEU A 108 19.17 3.45 -2.00
N ILE A 109 18.16 3.82 -1.23
CA ILE A 109 17.45 2.91 -0.32
C ILE A 109 16.78 1.77 -1.12
N ILE A 110 16.11 2.08 -2.23
CA ILE A 110 15.47 1.07 -3.09
C ILE A 110 16.52 0.10 -3.65
N ARG A 111 17.68 0.62 -4.09
CA ARG A 111 18.77 -0.22 -4.59
C ARG A 111 19.31 -1.12 -3.49
N LEU A 112 19.53 -0.58 -2.28
CA LEU A 112 20.01 -1.34 -1.14
C LEU A 112 19.05 -2.47 -0.76
N ARG A 113 17.73 -2.19 -0.70
CA ARG A 113 16.70 -3.22 -0.42
C ARG A 113 16.67 -4.35 -1.47
N ARG A 114 17.08 -4.10 -2.71
CA ARG A 114 17.16 -5.13 -3.76
C ARG A 114 18.37 -6.05 -3.61
N GLU A 115 19.46 -5.54 -3.05
CA GLU A 115 20.69 -6.31 -2.84
C GLU A 115 20.71 -7.01 -1.48
N LEU A 116 20.01 -6.47 -0.48
CA LEU A 116 19.87 -7.14 0.81
C LEU A 116 18.83 -8.27 0.73
N PRO A 117 19.12 -9.44 1.31
CA PRO A 117 18.09 -10.46 1.51
C PRO A 117 17.00 -9.91 2.44
N ASP A 118 15.76 -10.36 2.20
CA ASP A 118 14.64 -10.01 3.06
C ASP A 118 14.99 -10.31 4.52
N ALA A 119 14.67 -9.35 5.39
CA ALA A 119 14.84 -9.57 6.82
C ALA A 119 14.04 -10.83 7.20
N PRO A 120 14.62 -11.71 8.05
CA PRO A 120 13.85 -12.84 8.56
C PRO A 120 12.58 -12.30 9.22
N PRO A 121 11.43 -12.97 9.04
CA PRO A 121 10.17 -12.51 9.61
C PRO A 121 10.36 -12.27 11.10
N GLU A 122 9.93 -11.11 11.58
CA GLU A 122 10.03 -10.75 13.00
C GLU A 122 9.38 -11.87 13.83
N ASP A 123 10.17 -12.50 14.71
CA ASP A 123 9.64 -13.50 15.61
C ASP A 123 8.65 -12.80 16.53
N ARG A 124 7.35 -13.03 16.33
CA ARG A 124 6.28 -12.47 17.18
C ARG A 124 6.45 -12.83 18.66
N ARG A 125 7.32 -13.79 19.00
CA ARG A 125 7.72 -14.09 20.39
C ARG A 125 8.57 -12.98 21.03
N CYS A 126 9.27 -12.18 20.23
CA CYS A 126 10.13 -11.09 20.67
C CYS A 126 9.46 -9.70 20.56
N ALA A 127 8.19 -9.65 20.14
CA ALA A 127 7.41 -8.42 20.21
C ALA A 127 7.41 -7.92 21.67
N PRO A 128 7.69 -6.63 21.93
CA PRO A 128 7.62 -6.09 23.28
C PRO A 128 6.24 -6.42 23.84
N ARG A 129 6.20 -7.06 25.02
CA ARG A 129 4.94 -7.29 25.74
C ARG A 129 4.20 -5.96 25.79
N PRO A 130 2.90 -5.90 25.44
CA PRO A 130 2.12 -4.69 25.66
C PRO A 130 2.34 -4.30 27.11
N ASP A 131 2.76 -3.05 27.31
CA ASP A 131 3.30 -2.51 28.55
C ASP A 131 2.65 -3.19 29.76
N ALA A 132 3.45 -3.92 30.54
CA ALA A 132 3.04 -4.30 31.88
C ALA A 132 2.62 -3.00 32.56
N GLU A 133 1.32 -2.91 32.79
CA GLU A 133 0.58 -1.83 33.42
C GLU A 133 1.52 -1.02 34.32
N ARG A 134 2.00 0.12 33.83
CA ARG A 134 2.79 1.02 34.69
C ARG A 134 1.87 1.33 35.86
N PRO A 135 2.25 1.00 37.10
CA PRO A 135 1.40 1.31 38.24
C PRO A 135 1.11 2.81 38.19
N GLY A 136 -0.19 3.14 38.19
CA GLY A 136 -0.64 4.53 38.21
C GLY A 136 0.01 5.27 39.39
N PRO A 137 0.12 6.60 39.31
CA PRO A 137 0.70 7.39 40.40
C PRO A 137 -0.01 7.05 41.73
N PRO A 138 0.73 6.90 42.84
CA PRO A 138 0.15 6.46 44.11
C PRO A 138 -0.93 7.44 44.55
N THR A 139 -2.08 6.89 44.96
CA THR A 139 -3.22 7.72 45.38
C THR A 139 -2.91 8.32 46.76
N GLY A 140 -3.34 9.55 47.02
CA GLY A 140 -3.00 10.30 48.24
C GLY A 140 -3.35 9.64 49.59
N ALA A 141 -4.07 8.52 49.59
CA ALA A 141 -4.27 7.67 50.77
C ALA A 141 -3.03 6.84 51.14
N GLU A 142 -2.22 6.44 50.16
CA GLU A 142 -0.99 5.65 50.34
C GLU A 142 0.14 6.51 50.91
N LEU A 143 0.20 7.79 50.50
CA LEU A 143 1.14 8.78 51.04
C LEU A 143 0.88 9.13 52.52
N ARG A 144 -0.37 9.02 53.00
CA ARG A 144 -0.71 9.28 54.41
C ARG A 144 -0.35 8.12 55.35
N ARG A 145 -0.25 6.88 54.85
CA ARG A 145 0.20 5.73 55.66
C ARG A 145 1.71 5.70 55.87
N ALA A 146 2.48 6.42 55.06
CA ALA A 146 3.94 6.41 55.10
C ALA A 146 4.58 7.46 56.03
N GLN A 147 3.78 8.30 56.72
CA GLN A 147 4.30 9.26 57.69
C GLN A 147 4.26 8.67 59.11
N PRO A 148 5.40 8.52 59.81
CA PRO A 148 5.41 8.11 61.21
C PRO A 148 4.84 9.22 62.10
N ALA A 149 4.02 8.83 63.07
CA ALA A 149 3.49 9.74 64.08
C ALA A 149 4.64 10.38 64.87
N THR A 150 4.66 11.71 64.93
CA THR A 150 5.41 12.51 65.91
C THR A 150 4.44 13.50 66.52
#